data_AF-A0A937H7N0-F1
#
_entry.id   AF-A0A937H7N0-F1
#
_cell.length_a   1.000
_cell.length_b   1.000
_cell.length_c   1.000
_cell.angle_alpha   90.00
_cell.angle_beta   90.00
_cell.angle_gamma   90.00
#
_symmetry.space_group_name_H-M   'P 1'
#
loop_
_entity.id
_entity.type
_entity.pdbx_description
1 polymer ?
#
loop_
_entity_poly.entity_id
_entity_poly.type
_entity_poly.pdbx_seq_one_letter_code
_entity_poly.pdbx_strand_id
1 'polypeptide(L)' 'SGEPRKTNNNHSNEIAKELPLKILLRNVEWSRNRCCWPNGDPKLPGFSFCGTSIVPGRPYCEEHSNLAYTNTRES' A
#
# COMPACT_ATOMS: atom_id res chain seq x y z
N SER A 1 -36.03 15.43 -27.11
CA SER A 1 -34.78 14.69 -27.38
C SER A 1 -33.82 14.92 -26.22
N GLY A 2 -33.77 14.00 -25.26
CA GLY A 2 -32.86 14.07 -24.11
C GLY A 2 -31.78 13.02 -24.29
N GLU A 3 -30.53 13.43 -24.41
CA GLU A 3 -29.41 12.50 -24.53
C GLU A 3 -29.01 11.95 -23.15
N PRO A 4 -28.78 10.63 -23.00
CA PRO A 4 -28.37 10.06 -21.73
C PRO A 4 -26.91 10.41 -21.44
N ARG A 5 -26.69 11.17 -20.36
CA ARG A 5 -25.37 11.54 -19.83
C ARG A 5 -24.62 10.28 -19.38
N LYS A 6 -23.55 9.94 -20.09
CA LYS A 6 -22.64 8.83 -19.75
C LYS A 6 -21.89 9.19 -18.46
N THR A 7 -22.19 8.49 -17.36
CA THR A 7 -21.49 8.61 -16.08
C THR A 7 -20.10 7.96 -16.19
N ASN A 8 -19.06 8.79 -16.15
CA ASN A 8 -17.66 8.36 -16.10
C ASN A 8 -17.32 7.84 -14.69
N ASN A 9 -17.18 6.52 -14.53
CA ASN A 9 -16.80 5.84 -13.29
C ASN A 9 -15.29 5.93 -12.94
N ASN A 10 -14.58 6.95 -13.42
CA ASN A 10 -13.11 7.00 -13.35
C ASN A 10 -12.55 7.98 -12.29
N HIS A 11 -13.38 8.76 -11.61
CA HIS A 11 -12.90 9.84 -10.73
C HIS A 11 -12.59 9.42 -9.27
N SER A 12 -13.03 8.23 -8.86
CA SER A 12 -12.95 7.80 -7.46
C SER A 12 -11.53 7.46 -6.98
N ASN A 13 -10.62 7.16 -7.90
CA ASN A 13 -9.25 6.72 -7.55
C ASN A 13 -8.31 7.92 -7.31
N GLU A 14 -8.66 9.10 -7.81
CA GLU A 14 -7.77 10.28 -7.82
C GLU A 14 -7.86 11.12 -6.53
N ILE A 15 -8.97 11.04 -5.81
CA ILE A 15 -9.21 11.79 -4.56
C ILE A 15 -8.42 11.16 -3.38
N ALA A 16 -8.14 9.86 -3.43
CA ALA A 16 -7.47 9.14 -2.35
C ALA A 16 -5.99 9.52 -2.18
N LYS A 17 -5.31 10.00 -3.23
CA LYS A 17 -3.88 10.38 -3.16
C LYS A 17 -3.63 11.76 -2.55
N GLU A 18 -4.65 12.59 -2.35
CA GLU A 18 -4.47 13.95 -1.79
C GLU A 18 -4.85 14.07 -0.30
N LEU A 19 -5.38 13.01 0.29
CA LEU A 19 -5.81 13.03 1.69
C LEU A 19 -4.61 12.83 2.62
N PRO A 20 -4.56 13.49 3.80
CA PRO A 20 -3.50 13.27 4.77
C PRO A 20 -3.32 11.77 5.10
N LEU A 21 -2.07 11.31 5.18
CA LEU A 21 -1.72 9.91 5.46
C LEU A 21 -2.46 9.32 6.66
N LYS A 22 -2.66 10.11 7.72
CA LYS A 22 -3.40 9.70 8.92
C LYS A 22 -4.84 9.25 8.63
N ILE A 23 -5.46 9.78 7.57
CA ILE A 23 -6.83 9.42 7.18
C ILE A 23 -6.80 8.18 6.29
N LEU A 24 -5.86 8.10 5.36
CA LEU A 24 -5.68 6.93 4.49
C LEU A 24 -5.37 5.66 5.29
N LEU A 25 -4.51 5.77 6.31
CA LEU A 25 -4.13 4.66 7.18
C LEU A 25 -5.28 4.19 8.11
N ARG A 26 -6.31 5.01 8.37
CA ARG A 26 -7.49 4.58 9.15
C ARG A 26 -8.34 3.56 8.41
N ASN A 27 -8.35 3.62 7.08
CA ASN A 27 -9.17 2.77 6.24
C ASN A 27 -8.40 1.57 5.68
N VAL A 28 -7.12 1.42 6.01
CA VAL A 28 -6.33 0.27 5.56
C VAL A 28 -6.71 -0.95 6.40
N GLU A 29 -7.10 -2.04 5.73
CA GLU A 29 -7.36 -3.31 6.41
C GLU A 29 -6.02 -3.94 6.82
N TRP A 30 -5.76 -4.00 8.12
CA TRP A 30 -4.58 -4.66 8.66
C TRP A 30 -4.86 -6.15 8.84
N SER A 31 -4.50 -6.97 7.86
CA SER A 31 -4.49 -8.42 8.05
C SER A 31 -3.10 -8.89 8.52
N ARG A 32 -3.07 -9.70 9.58
CA ARG A 32 -1.84 -10.26 10.18
C ARG A 32 -1.11 -11.26 9.25
N ASN A 33 -1.69 -11.54 8.08
CA ASN A 33 -1.19 -12.40 7.02
C ASN A 33 -0.67 -11.61 5.80
N ARG A 34 -0.57 -10.27 5.91
CA ARG A 34 -0.19 -9.36 4.83
C ARG A 34 1.17 -8.75 5.10
N CYS A 35 1.95 -8.57 4.04
CA CYS A 35 3.31 -8.07 4.08
C CYS A 35 3.32 -6.62 4.55
N CYS A 36 4.01 -6.38 5.65
CA CYS A 36 4.14 -5.05 6.27
C CYS A 36 5.34 -4.26 5.76
N TRP A 37 5.84 -4.56 4.54
CA TRP A 37 6.96 -3.81 3.98
C TRP A 37 6.52 -2.38 3.62
N PRO A 38 7.21 -1.34 4.12
CA PRO A 38 6.88 0.04 3.81
C PRO A 38 7.28 0.38 2.37
N ASN A 39 6.33 0.88 1.59
CA ASN A 39 6.57 1.41 0.25
C ASN A 39 6.44 2.93 0.28
N GLY A 40 7.54 3.60 -0.09
CA GLY A 40 7.63 5.06 -0.11
C GLY A 40 7.86 5.69 1.27
N ASP A 41 7.85 7.02 1.30
CA ASP A 41 8.10 7.80 2.52
C ASP A 41 6.83 7.98 3.36
N PRO A 42 6.88 7.72 4.68
CA PRO A 42 5.73 7.89 5.58
C PRO A 42 5.32 9.35 5.79
N LYS A 43 5.97 10.30 5.12
CA LYS A 43 5.63 11.72 5.12
C LYS A 43 4.98 12.18 3.81
N LEU A 44 5.01 11.35 2.76
CA LEU A 44 4.52 11.70 1.44
C LEU A 44 3.18 11.01 1.14
N PRO A 45 2.28 11.68 0.39
CA PRO A 45 1.11 11.01 -0.16
C PRO A 45 1.56 9.85 -1.07
N GLY A 46 1.02 8.66 -0.82
CA GLY A 46 1.41 7.43 -1.52
C GLY A 46 2.14 6.39 -0.66
N PHE A 47 2.43 6.71 0.60
CA PHE A 47 2.91 5.69 1.55
C PHE A 47 1.90 4.55 1.67
N SER A 48 2.37 3.33 1.46
CA SER A 48 1.54 2.12 1.55
C SER A 48 2.36 0.93 2.03
N PHE A 49 1.69 -0.10 2.54
CA PHE A 49 2.33 -1.38 2.83
C PHE A 49 2.10 -2.34 1.68
N CYS A 50 3.08 -3.22 1.42
CA CYS A 50 3.05 -4.14 0.28
C CYS A 50 1.75 -4.95 0.16
N GLY A 51 1.20 -5.48 1.27
CA GLY A 51 -0.09 -6.17 1.24
C GLY A 51 -0.10 -7.56 0.57
N THR A 52 1.03 -8.03 0.03
CA THR A 52 1.17 -9.42 -0.44
C THR A 52 1.11 -10.42 0.72
N SER A 53 0.76 -11.68 0.47
CA SER A 53 0.77 -12.71 1.51
C SER A 53 2.15 -12.85 2.17
N ILE A 54 2.18 -12.91 3.50
CA ILE A 54 3.44 -13.14 4.24
C ILE A 54 3.91 -14.58 4.11
N VAL A 55 5.21 -14.76 4.28
CA VAL A 55 5.78 -16.07 4.58
C VAL A 55 5.44 -16.42 6.04
N PRO A 56 4.91 -17.62 6.33
CA PRO A 56 4.56 -18.01 7.70
C PRO A 56 5.79 -17.89 8.62
N GLY A 57 5.59 -17.26 9.78
CA GLY A 57 6.67 -16.98 10.73
C GLY A 57 7.50 -15.73 10.43
N ARG A 58 7.22 -14.99 9.35
CA ARG A 58 7.89 -13.71 9.01
C ARG A 58 6.86 -12.61 8.76
N PRO A 59 7.19 -11.33 9.01
CA PRO A 59 6.27 -10.21 8.79
C PRO A 59 6.16 -9.76 7.32
N TYR A 60 6.93 -10.36 6.42
CA TYR A 60 7.05 -9.95 5.01
C TYR A 60 6.76 -11.10 4.04
N CYS A 61 6.43 -10.77 2.79
CA CYS A 61 6.42 -11.73 1.68
C CYS A 61 7.84 -12.18 1.32
N GLU A 62 7.99 -13.21 0.50
CA GLU A 62 9.31 -13.78 0.17
C GLU A 62 10.31 -12.75 -0.35
N GLU A 63 9.90 -11.94 -1.33
CA GLU A 63 10.72 -10.87 -1.92
C GLU A 63 11.21 -9.85 -0.88
N HIS A 64 10.29 -9.24 -0.14
CA HIS A 64 10.62 -8.25 0.89
C HIS A 64 11.35 -8.86 2.07
N SER A 65 11.14 -10.14 2.33
CA SER A 65 11.90 -10.85 3.33
C SER A 65 13.34 -11.10 2.87
N ASN A 66 13.62 -11.28 1.58
CA ASN A 66 15.00 -11.29 1.11
C ASN A 66 15.64 -9.91 1.32
N LEU A 67 14.95 -8.83 0.93
CA LEU A 67 15.43 -7.45 1.14
C LEU A 67 15.69 -7.09 2.61
N ALA A 68 14.81 -7.51 3.53
CA ALA A 68 14.93 -7.19 4.95
C ALA A 68 16.11 -7.90 5.64
N TYR A 69 16.39 -9.13 5.21
CA TYR A 69 17.30 -10.03 5.90
C TYR A 69 18.59 -10.32 5.10
N THR A 70 18.78 -9.68 3.93
CA THR A 70 20.10 -9.63 3.27
C THR A 70 21.07 -8.88 4.16
N ASN A 71 21.90 -9.63 4.87
CA ASN A 71 23.00 -9.11 5.67
C ASN A 71 24.14 -8.63 4.75
N THR A 72 23.94 -7.51 4.06
CA THR A 72 25.05 -6.70 3.55
C THR A 72 25.35 -5.63 4.60
N ARG A 73 25.82 -6.06 5.77
CA ARG A 73 26.73 -5.20 6.54
C ARG A 73 27.97 -5.12 5.67
N GLU A 74 28.13 -3.99 5.00
CA GLU A 74 29.38 -3.59 4.35
C GLU A 74 30.57 -3.93 5.26
N SER A 75 31.53 -4.68 4.72
CA SER A 75 32.86 -4.91 5.30
C SER A 75 33.75 -3.70 5.07
#